data_AF-A0ABD3J9U0-F1
#
_entry.id   AF-A0ABD3J9U0-F1
#
_cell.length_a   1.000
_cell.length_b   1.000
_cell.length_c   1.000
_cell.angle_alpha   90.00
_cell.angle_beta   90.00
_cell.angle_gamma   90.00
#
_symmetry.space_group_name_H-M   'P 1'
#
loop_
_entity.id
_entity.type
_entity.pdbx_description
1 polymer ?
#
loop_
_entity_poly.entity_id
_entity_poly.type
_entity_poly.pdbx_seq_one_letter_code
_entity_poly.pdbx_strand_id
1 'polypeptide(L)'
;MASFSAKNNAKYSVRSISLPSRFHPATAKVDGELNKLKSWEASSTSSSGSIQAGILDLEELYISMDELLNMASTRQVLSCNQDKRFTDELLDGSVRLIDICGSAREILSSIKENVGVLRSTIRRRKGDSNIQAEITGYNNLRKKTKKDVKGLVSSLKKMEANFGASLLSVQNPADQHWLAVVRVLREVNFSSILIIQSLMSFLAPPTSKPKQIRWPLITKLMHKGTIACDGNQDDENEIECVDVTLSDLSKCLSRGGVGAERLQITNEQLVNLEVCIGSLEDDVERLFRHLIKTRASLLNILS
;
A
#
# COMPACT_ATOMS: atom_id res chain seq x y z
N MET A 1 3.06 -72.26 -30.15
CA MET A 1 2.21 -71.26 -29.47
C MET A 1 2.13 -71.61 -28.00
N ALA A 2 2.40 -70.62 -27.14
CA ALA A 2 2.29 -70.57 -25.67
C ALA A 2 3.20 -71.53 -24.86
N SER A 3 3.81 -71.16 -23.72
CA SER A 3 4.28 -69.88 -23.15
C SER A 3 5.03 -70.27 -21.86
N PHE A 4 6.29 -69.85 -21.70
CA PHE A 4 7.00 -69.98 -20.43
C PHE A 4 6.52 -68.89 -19.45
N SER A 5 6.11 -69.30 -18.26
CA SER A 5 5.74 -68.39 -17.16
C SER A 5 6.98 -68.06 -16.32
N ALA A 6 7.35 -66.78 -16.26
CA ALA A 6 8.41 -66.27 -15.41
C ALA A 6 7.82 -65.56 -14.17
N LYS A 7 8.34 -65.93 -13.00
CA LYS A 7 8.01 -65.36 -11.68
C LYS A 7 8.37 -63.87 -11.62
N ASN A 8 7.39 -63.02 -11.34
CA ASN A 8 7.62 -61.60 -11.03
C ASN A 8 8.02 -61.43 -9.56
N ASN A 9 9.26 -60.99 -9.32
CA ASN A 9 9.72 -60.46 -8.04
C ASN A 9 9.11 -59.07 -7.83
N ALA A 10 8.09 -58.96 -6.99
CA ALA A 10 7.56 -57.67 -6.55
C ALA A 10 8.57 -56.99 -5.61
N LYS A 11 9.32 -56.01 -6.14
CA LYS A 11 10.07 -55.05 -5.32
C LYS A 11 9.07 -54.18 -4.56
N TYR A 12 9.08 -54.26 -3.23
CA TYR A 12 8.34 -53.33 -2.37
C TYR A 12 8.84 -51.89 -2.63
N SER A 13 8.00 -51.08 -3.26
CA SER A 13 8.16 -49.63 -3.32
C SER A 13 7.80 -49.07 -1.95
N VAL A 14 8.81 -48.76 -1.13
CA VAL A 14 8.63 -47.90 0.04
C VAL A 14 8.29 -46.51 -0.51
N ARG A 15 7.00 -46.18 -0.56
CA ARG A 15 6.53 -44.83 -0.85
C ARG A 15 6.86 -43.96 0.35
N SER A 16 7.98 -43.24 0.26
CA SER A 16 8.28 -42.12 1.15
C SER A 16 7.18 -41.08 0.96
N ILE A 17 6.27 -40.98 1.93
CA ILE A 17 5.37 -39.84 2.08
C ILE A 17 6.19 -38.69 2.63
N SER A 18 6.83 -37.92 1.75
CA SER A 18 7.31 -36.59 2.12
C SER A 18 6.09 -35.75 2.45
N LEU A 19 5.81 -35.59 3.74
CA LEU A 19 4.92 -34.54 4.22
C LEU A 19 5.43 -33.22 3.60
N PRO A 20 4.56 -32.39 3.00
CA PRO A 20 4.94 -31.03 2.64
C PRO A 20 5.60 -30.42 3.86
N SER A 21 6.78 -29.83 3.69
CA SER A 21 7.51 -29.15 4.77
C SER A 21 6.51 -28.34 5.58
N ARG A 22 6.28 -28.69 6.85
CA ARG A 22 5.37 -27.93 7.71
C ARG A 22 5.94 -26.53 7.78
N PHE A 23 5.36 -25.60 7.02
CA PHE A 23 5.66 -24.20 7.15
C PHE A 23 5.36 -23.82 8.60
N HIS A 24 6.29 -23.11 9.24
CA HIS A 24 6.14 -22.68 10.63
C HIS A 24 4.84 -21.86 10.78
N PRO A 25 4.08 -21.99 11.88
CA PRO A 25 2.82 -21.25 12.06
C PRO A 25 2.93 -19.75 11.78
N ALA A 26 4.04 -19.11 12.18
CA ALA A 26 4.31 -17.71 11.90
C ALA A 26 4.46 -17.39 10.39
N THR A 27 5.16 -18.23 9.62
CA THR A 27 5.26 -18.05 8.16
C THR A 27 3.91 -18.23 7.47
N ALA A 28 3.09 -19.18 7.95
CA ALA A 28 1.74 -19.40 7.41
C ALA A 28 0.81 -18.21 7.71
N LYS A 29 0.96 -17.56 8.88
CA LYS A 29 0.23 -16.33 9.22
C LYS A 29 0.57 -15.21 8.24
N VAL A 30 1.86 -14.97 8.02
CA VAL A 30 2.33 -13.94 7.07
C VAL A 30 1.85 -14.22 5.64
N ASP A 31 1.94 -15.46 5.17
CA ASP A 31 1.42 -15.85 3.85
C ASP A 31 -0.10 -15.63 3.76
N GLY A 32 -0.84 -15.85 4.86
CA GLY A 32 -2.27 -15.56 4.97
C GLY A 32 -2.59 -14.08 4.79
N GLU A 33 -1.89 -13.20 5.51
CA GLU A 33 -2.05 -11.74 5.39
C GLU A 33 -1.63 -11.22 4.00
N LEU A 34 -0.56 -11.75 3.42
CA LEU A 34 -0.16 -11.44 2.04
C LEU A 34 -1.25 -11.80 1.02
N ASN A 35 -1.98 -12.90 1.23
CA ASN A 35 -3.07 -13.29 0.34
C ASN A 35 -4.28 -12.35 0.47
N LYS A 36 -4.59 -11.86 1.68
CA LYS A 36 -5.64 -10.83 1.86
C LYS A 36 -5.29 -9.56 1.07
N LEU A 37 -4.04 -9.12 1.14
CA LEU A 37 -3.57 -7.96 0.39
C LEU A 37 -3.63 -8.14 -1.14
N LYS A 38 -3.37 -9.35 -1.63
CA LYS A 38 -3.56 -9.68 -3.06
C LYS A 38 -5.04 -9.63 -3.47
N SER A 39 -5.94 -10.10 -2.60
CA SER A 39 -7.38 -9.97 -2.81
C SER A 39 -7.83 -8.51 -2.79
N TRP A 40 -7.36 -7.74 -1.80
CA TRP A 40 -7.61 -6.31 -1.70
C TRP A 40 -7.20 -5.60 -2.98
N GLU A 41 -5.98 -5.80 -3.46
CA GLU A 41 -5.48 -5.13 -4.67
C GLU A 41 -6.32 -5.47 -5.90
N ALA A 42 -6.74 -6.73 -6.07
CA ALA A 42 -7.60 -7.15 -7.17
C ALA A 42 -8.98 -6.47 -7.16
N SER A 43 -9.47 -6.09 -5.99
CA SER A 43 -10.72 -5.36 -5.78
C SER A 43 -10.56 -3.86 -5.50
N SER A 44 -9.32 -3.34 -5.47
CA SER A 44 -9.05 -2.00 -4.96
C SER A 44 -9.60 -0.94 -5.91
N THR A 45 -10.28 0.05 -5.34
CA THR A 45 -10.77 1.23 -6.06
C THR A 45 -9.91 2.46 -5.72
N SER A 46 -10.16 3.59 -6.38
CA SER A 46 -9.48 4.87 -6.10
C SER A 46 -10.05 5.59 -4.88
N SER A 47 -11.00 4.99 -4.17
CA SER A 47 -11.66 5.55 -2.99
C SER A 47 -10.74 5.55 -1.78
N SER A 48 -10.98 6.49 -0.86
CA SER A 48 -10.28 6.50 0.42
C SER A 48 -10.56 5.24 1.25
N GLY A 49 -11.79 4.72 1.20
CA GLY A 49 -12.20 3.52 1.95
C GLY A 49 -11.41 2.29 1.52
N SER A 50 -11.19 2.12 0.21
CA SER A 50 -10.33 1.05 -0.31
C SER A 50 -8.90 1.20 0.22
N ILE A 51 -8.35 2.41 0.23
CA ILE A 51 -6.96 2.64 0.69
C ILE A 51 -6.83 2.38 2.20
N GLN A 52 -7.79 2.83 3.00
CA GLN A 52 -7.83 2.56 4.44
C GLN A 52 -7.84 1.05 4.71
N ALA A 53 -8.67 0.28 3.99
CA ALA A 53 -8.68 -1.18 4.09
C ALA A 53 -7.32 -1.81 3.76
N GLY A 54 -6.65 -1.31 2.71
CA GLY A 54 -5.31 -1.76 2.34
C GLY A 54 -4.26 -1.45 3.43
N ILE A 55 -4.31 -0.26 4.03
CA ILE A 55 -3.40 0.11 5.13
C ILE A 55 -3.66 -0.77 6.36
N LEU A 56 -4.92 -1.06 6.69
CA LEU A 56 -5.27 -1.95 7.80
C LEU A 56 -4.75 -3.38 7.58
N ASP A 57 -4.94 -3.95 6.39
CA ASP A 57 -4.40 -5.27 6.05
C ASP A 57 -2.86 -5.28 6.08
N LEU A 58 -2.22 -4.17 5.72
CA LEU A 58 -0.76 -4.00 5.83
C LEU A 58 -0.29 -3.91 7.29
N GLU A 59 -1.04 -3.24 8.15
CA GLU A 59 -0.78 -3.21 9.59
C GLU A 59 -0.78 -4.62 10.19
N GLU A 60 -1.78 -5.45 9.87
CA GLU A 60 -1.83 -6.87 10.28
C GLU A 60 -0.67 -7.69 9.72
N LEU A 61 -0.25 -7.40 8.48
CA LEU A 61 0.93 -8.00 7.88
C LEU A 61 2.22 -7.63 8.64
N TYR A 62 2.38 -6.36 9.03
CA TYR A 62 3.52 -5.90 9.83
C TYR A 62 3.54 -6.53 11.24
N ILE A 63 2.37 -6.68 11.88
CA ILE A 63 2.24 -7.39 13.16
C ILE A 63 2.70 -8.84 13.01
N SER A 64 2.23 -9.53 11.96
CA SER A 64 2.61 -10.91 11.66
C SER A 64 4.09 -11.05 11.31
N MET A 65 4.67 -10.07 10.63
CA MET A 65 6.10 -10.02 10.34
C MET A 65 6.94 -9.79 11.60
N ASP A 66 6.49 -8.95 12.53
CA ASP A 66 7.18 -8.75 13.82
C ASP A 66 7.22 -10.05 14.64
N GLU A 67 6.13 -10.82 14.67
CA GLU A 67 6.11 -12.16 15.27
C GLU A 67 7.15 -13.09 14.63
N LEU A 68 7.24 -13.10 13.29
CA LEU A 68 8.24 -13.87 12.55
C LEU A 68 9.68 -13.42 12.89
N LEU A 69 9.95 -12.12 12.91
CA LEU A 69 11.26 -11.55 13.22
C LEU A 69 11.68 -11.78 14.68
N ASN A 70 10.73 -12.00 15.59
CA ASN A 70 11.01 -12.29 17.00
C ASN A 70 11.32 -13.77 17.26
N MET A 71 11.15 -14.66 16.29
CA MET A 71 11.52 -16.07 16.44
C MET A 71 13.03 -16.27 16.47
N ALA A 72 13.51 -17.10 17.41
CA ALA A 72 14.93 -17.42 17.54
C ALA A 72 15.52 -18.02 16.26
N SER A 73 14.79 -18.90 15.57
CA SER A 73 15.26 -19.51 14.32
C SER A 73 15.38 -18.49 13.17
N THR A 74 14.44 -17.54 13.08
CA THR A 74 14.49 -16.47 12.08
C THR A 74 15.64 -15.50 12.38
N ARG A 75 15.80 -15.09 13.64
CA ARG A 75 16.93 -14.25 14.07
C ARG A 75 18.27 -14.92 13.80
N GLN A 76 18.41 -16.19 14.15
CA GLN A 76 19.62 -16.97 13.89
C GLN A 76 19.93 -17.00 12.39
N VAL A 77 18.95 -17.35 11.56
CA VAL A 77 19.14 -17.43 10.11
C VAL A 77 19.51 -16.07 9.49
N LEU A 78 18.89 -14.98 9.94
CA LEU A 78 19.24 -13.61 9.51
C LEU A 78 20.64 -13.18 9.98
N SER A 79 21.04 -13.55 11.19
CA SER A 79 22.37 -13.21 11.74
C SER A 79 23.52 -14.04 11.14
N CYS A 80 23.26 -15.31 10.82
CA CYS A 80 24.27 -16.23 10.30
C CYS A 80 24.47 -16.09 8.78
N ASN A 81 23.42 -15.72 8.03
CA ASN A 81 23.50 -15.52 6.58
C ASN A 81 23.79 -14.04 6.28
N GLN A 82 25.06 -13.71 6.09
CA GLN A 82 25.52 -12.34 5.80
C GLN A 82 25.50 -12.03 4.30
N ASP A 83 24.35 -12.18 3.63
CA ASP A 83 24.19 -11.59 2.29
C ASP A 83 24.11 -10.07 2.42
N LYS A 84 25.29 -9.44 2.43
CA LYS A 84 25.43 -7.99 2.58
C LYS A 84 24.61 -7.23 1.54
N ARG A 85 24.49 -7.75 0.30
CA ARG A 85 23.71 -7.10 -0.75
C ARG A 85 22.23 -7.07 -0.39
N PHE A 86 21.66 -8.21 0.05
CA PHE A 86 20.26 -8.25 0.49
C PHE A 86 20.02 -7.39 1.72
N THR A 87 20.90 -7.48 2.72
CA THR A 87 20.79 -6.69 3.96
C THR A 87 20.82 -5.20 3.68
N ASP A 88 21.77 -4.74 2.85
CA ASP A 88 21.86 -3.34 2.44
C ASP A 88 20.60 -2.92 1.67
N GLU A 89 20.14 -3.74 0.71
CA GLU A 89 18.92 -3.48 -0.07
C GLU A 89 17.67 -3.35 0.82
N LEU A 90 17.51 -4.26 1.79
CA LEU A 90 16.40 -4.28 2.74
C LEU A 90 16.41 -3.06 3.67
N LEU A 91 17.56 -2.76 4.28
CA LEU A 91 17.69 -1.63 5.20
C LEU A 91 17.52 -0.30 4.47
N ASP A 92 18.10 -0.15 3.28
CA ASP A 92 17.96 1.03 2.43
C ASP A 92 16.51 1.20 1.92
N GLY A 93 15.85 0.10 1.56
CA GLY A 93 14.40 0.06 1.27
C GLY A 93 13.56 0.55 2.44
N SER A 94 13.83 0.06 3.66
CA SER A 94 13.08 0.45 4.85
C SER A 94 13.20 1.94 5.20
N VAL A 95 14.39 2.56 5.06
CA VAL A 95 14.54 4.01 5.26
C VAL A 95 13.67 4.77 4.27
N ARG A 96 13.76 4.41 2.99
CA ARG A 96 13.00 5.11 1.96
C ARG A 96 11.49 4.98 2.16
N LEU A 97 11.00 3.82 2.60
CA LEU A 97 9.57 3.67 2.94
C LEU A 97 9.18 4.61 4.09
N ILE A 98 10.00 4.70 5.13
CA ILE A 98 9.79 5.62 6.26
C ILE A 98 9.76 7.07 5.76
N ASP A 99 10.73 7.49 4.94
CA ASP A 99 10.81 8.86 4.42
C ASP A 99 9.59 9.22 3.55
N ILE A 100 9.16 8.29 2.69
CA ILE A 100 7.99 8.48 1.82
C ILE A 100 6.71 8.53 2.64
N CYS A 101 6.54 7.65 3.62
CA CYS A 101 5.40 7.69 4.55
C CYS A 101 5.38 8.99 5.37
N GLY A 102 6.54 9.45 5.84
CA GLY A 102 6.66 10.74 6.52
C GLY A 102 6.19 11.90 5.63
N SER A 103 6.65 11.93 4.38
CA SER A 103 6.22 12.94 3.40
C SER A 103 4.72 12.85 3.09
N ALA A 104 4.16 11.63 3.01
CA ALA A 104 2.72 11.42 2.80
C ALA A 104 1.89 12.00 3.95
N ARG A 105 2.34 11.84 5.19
CA ARG A 105 1.69 12.45 6.37
C ARG A 105 1.70 13.96 6.29
N GLU A 106 2.84 14.58 5.99
CA GLU A 106 2.92 16.04 5.86
C GLU A 106 1.97 16.59 4.79
N ILE A 107 1.82 15.86 3.67
CA ILE A 107 0.86 16.20 2.61
C ILE A 107 -0.58 16.11 3.14
N LEU A 108 -0.94 15.02 3.82
CA LEU A 108 -2.27 14.83 4.40
C LEU A 108 -2.60 15.93 5.42
N SER A 109 -1.68 16.22 6.35
CA SER A 109 -1.83 17.30 7.33
C SER A 109 -2.04 18.67 6.65
N SER A 110 -1.28 18.95 5.59
CA SER A 110 -1.40 20.21 4.83
C SER A 110 -2.77 20.33 4.14
N ILE A 111 -3.30 19.23 3.58
CA ILE A 111 -4.65 19.21 2.97
C ILE A 111 -5.71 19.45 4.05
N LYS A 112 -5.63 18.74 5.17
CA LYS A 112 -6.56 18.85 6.29
C LYS A 112 -6.63 20.28 6.84
N GLU A 113 -5.49 20.91 7.10
CA GLU A 113 -5.42 22.29 7.57
C GLU A 113 -6.11 23.25 6.59
N ASN A 114 -5.80 23.13 5.30
CA ASN A 114 -6.34 24.03 4.29
C ASN A 114 -7.85 23.84 4.07
N VAL A 115 -8.33 22.60 4.08
CA VAL A 115 -9.77 22.27 4.08
C VAL A 115 -10.46 22.88 5.30
N GLY A 116 -9.86 22.77 6.49
CA GLY A 116 -10.38 23.38 7.72
C GLY A 116 -10.49 24.91 7.63
N VAL A 117 -9.50 25.57 7.03
CA VAL A 117 -9.52 27.02 6.77
C VAL A 117 -10.65 27.39 5.81
N LEU A 118 -10.77 26.69 4.68
CA LEU A 118 -11.86 26.86 3.69
C LEU A 118 -13.23 26.74 4.34
N ARG A 119 -13.46 25.66 5.10
CA ARG A 119 -14.73 25.41 5.83
C ARG A 119 -15.04 26.52 6.81
N SER A 120 -14.03 26.93 7.59
CA SER A 120 -14.18 28.01 8.57
C SER A 120 -14.58 29.33 7.91
N THR A 121 -13.99 29.65 6.75
CA THR A 121 -14.27 30.86 5.98
C THR A 121 -15.67 30.84 5.38
N ILE A 122 -16.09 29.71 4.79
CA ILE A 122 -17.45 29.53 4.24
C ILE A 122 -18.50 29.63 5.35
N ARG A 123 -18.32 28.90 6.46
CA ARG A 123 -19.27 28.89 7.59
C ARG A 123 -19.45 30.28 8.21
N ARG A 124 -18.37 31.04 8.33
CA ARG A 124 -18.38 32.38 8.93
C ARG A 124 -18.87 33.47 7.97
N ARG A 125 -19.18 33.13 6.70
CA ARG A 125 -19.64 34.07 5.67
C ARG A 125 -18.74 35.32 5.58
N LYS A 126 -17.42 35.12 5.55
CA LYS A 126 -16.41 36.20 5.56
C LYS A 126 -16.36 37.05 4.26
N GLY A 127 -17.40 37.01 3.43
CA GLY A 127 -17.47 37.70 2.15
C GLY A 127 -16.80 36.93 1.01
N ASP A 128 -17.24 37.24 -0.21
CA ASP A 128 -16.84 36.52 -1.44
C ASP A 128 -15.35 36.64 -1.74
N SER A 129 -14.75 37.80 -1.48
CA SER A 129 -13.30 38.03 -1.67
C SER A 129 -12.44 37.12 -0.79
N ASN A 130 -12.86 36.88 0.46
CA ASN A 130 -12.14 36.02 1.38
C ASN A 130 -12.27 34.55 0.96
N ILE A 131 -13.47 34.11 0.57
CA ILE A 131 -13.67 32.75 0.05
C ILE A 131 -12.81 32.53 -1.20
N GLN A 132 -12.77 33.50 -2.12
CA GLN A 132 -11.97 33.44 -3.33
C GLN A 132 -10.46 33.33 -3.04
N ALA A 133 -9.96 34.05 -2.03
CA ALA A 133 -8.58 33.97 -1.60
C ALA A 133 -8.23 32.57 -1.05
N GLU A 134 -9.10 31.99 -0.21
CA GLU A 134 -8.88 30.63 0.33
C GLU A 134 -8.95 29.55 -0.76
N ILE A 135 -9.87 29.67 -1.72
CA ILE A 135 -9.91 28.77 -2.88
C ILE A 135 -8.60 28.86 -3.68
N THR A 136 -8.05 30.05 -3.84
CA THR A 136 -6.77 30.24 -4.52
C THR A 136 -5.63 29.59 -3.72
N GLY A 137 -5.64 29.71 -2.39
CA GLY A 137 -4.73 29.02 -1.49
C GLY A 137 -4.77 27.50 -1.65
N TYR A 138 -5.97 26.92 -1.62
CA TYR A 138 -6.19 25.49 -1.85
C TYR A 138 -5.68 25.04 -3.22
N ASN A 139 -5.97 25.79 -4.28
CA ASN A 139 -5.49 25.45 -5.63
C ASN A 139 -3.96 25.45 -5.73
N ASN A 140 -3.29 26.37 -5.03
CA ASN A 140 -1.83 26.39 -4.96
C ASN A 140 -1.28 25.20 -4.16
N LEU A 141 -1.92 24.84 -3.04
CA LEU A 141 -1.60 23.62 -2.29
C LEU A 141 -1.74 22.39 -3.18
N ARG A 142 -2.86 22.23 -3.89
CA ARG A 142 -3.10 21.09 -4.80
C ARG A 142 -2.03 20.98 -5.89
N LYS A 143 -1.59 22.10 -6.47
CA LYS A 143 -0.47 22.11 -7.44
C LYS A 143 0.83 21.63 -6.80
N LYS A 144 1.13 22.07 -5.58
CA LYS A 144 2.29 21.62 -4.81
C LYS A 144 2.18 20.12 -4.51
N THR A 145 1.05 19.65 -3.98
CA THR A 145 0.78 18.22 -3.72
C THR A 145 1.02 17.37 -4.95
N LYS A 146 0.49 17.75 -6.13
CA LYS A 146 0.70 17.01 -7.38
C LYS A 146 2.18 16.92 -7.76
N LYS A 147 2.96 17.99 -7.53
CA LYS A 147 4.41 18.01 -7.77
C LYS A 147 5.15 17.09 -6.80
N ASP A 148 4.85 17.17 -5.51
CA ASP A 148 5.52 16.41 -4.46
C ASP A 148 5.22 14.91 -4.62
N VAL A 149 3.94 14.56 -4.82
CA VAL A 149 3.50 13.18 -5.10
C VAL A 149 4.20 12.60 -6.33
N LYS A 150 4.38 13.37 -7.41
CA LYS A 150 5.13 12.92 -8.60
C LYS A 150 6.57 12.50 -8.24
N GLY A 151 7.22 13.23 -7.34
CA GLY A 151 8.55 12.90 -6.82
C GLY A 151 8.52 11.59 -6.04
N LEU A 152 7.55 11.45 -5.11
CA LEU A 152 7.39 10.26 -4.28
C LEU A 152 7.09 9.00 -5.11
N VAL A 153 6.16 9.08 -6.06
CA VAL A 153 5.85 7.98 -7.00
C VAL A 153 7.08 7.57 -7.81
N SER A 154 7.92 8.52 -8.20
CA SER A 154 9.16 8.20 -8.91
C SER A 154 10.16 7.45 -8.02
N SER A 155 10.21 7.79 -6.73
CA SER A 155 11.01 7.04 -5.73
C SER A 155 10.48 5.63 -5.53
N LEU A 156 9.16 5.48 -5.35
CA LEU A 156 8.48 4.18 -5.19
C LEU A 156 8.74 3.26 -6.39
N LYS A 157 8.65 3.77 -7.62
CA LYS A 157 8.92 2.97 -8.84
C LYS A 157 10.37 2.48 -8.94
N LYS A 158 11.34 3.30 -8.52
CA LYS A 158 12.74 2.86 -8.46
C LYS A 158 12.91 1.74 -7.45
N MET A 159 12.25 1.87 -6.30
CA MET A 159 12.26 0.85 -5.25
C MET A 159 11.62 -0.45 -5.74
N GLU A 160 10.47 -0.37 -6.40
CA GLU A 160 9.75 -1.49 -7.01
C GLU A 160 10.63 -2.26 -8.00
N ALA A 161 11.34 -1.55 -8.89
CA ALA A 161 12.25 -2.18 -9.85
C ALA A 161 13.40 -2.92 -9.17
N ASN A 162 13.95 -2.37 -8.08
CA ASN A 162 15.02 -3.00 -7.31
C ASN A 162 14.54 -4.29 -6.65
N PHE A 163 13.41 -4.24 -5.93
CA PHE A 163 12.85 -5.43 -5.26
C PHE A 163 12.38 -6.48 -6.26
N GLY A 164 11.73 -6.09 -7.36
CA GLY A 164 11.25 -7.01 -8.39
C GLY A 164 12.38 -7.74 -9.12
N ALA A 165 13.46 -7.04 -9.48
CA ALA A 165 14.63 -7.66 -10.10
C ALA A 165 15.39 -8.59 -9.15
N SER A 166 15.44 -8.25 -7.87
CA SER A 166 16.18 -8.98 -6.84
C SER A 166 15.43 -10.23 -6.33
N LEU A 167 14.09 -10.21 -6.34
CA LEU A 167 13.23 -11.37 -6.05
C LEU A 167 13.53 -12.56 -6.99
N LEU A 168 13.94 -12.29 -8.23
CA LEU A 168 14.27 -13.30 -9.24
C LEU A 168 15.68 -13.89 -9.09
N SER A 169 16.55 -13.33 -8.25
CA SER A 169 17.96 -13.73 -8.10
C SER A 169 18.22 -14.71 -6.95
N VAL A 170 17.20 -15.06 -6.17
CA VAL A 170 17.32 -15.92 -4.99
C VAL A 170 17.35 -17.40 -5.43
N GLN A 171 18.50 -17.86 -5.94
CA GLN A 171 18.76 -19.27 -6.30
C GLN A 171 20.00 -19.85 -5.61
N ASN A 172 20.07 -19.76 -4.27
CA ASN A 172 21.03 -20.61 -3.54
C ASN A 172 20.29 -21.73 -2.78
N PRO A 173 20.34 -22.99 -3.25
CA PRO A 173 19.55 -24.09 -2.71
C PRO A 173 19.99 -24.59 -1.33
N ALA A 174 21.01 -24.01 -0.70
CA ALA A 174 21.61 -24.54 0.52
C ALA A 174 20.83 -24.26 1.82
N ASP A 175 19.98 -23.23 1.89
CA ASP A 175 19.22 -22.89 3.11
C ASP A 175 17.77 -22.50 2.81
N GLN A 176 16.87 -23.50 2.83
CA GLN A 176 15.45 -23.32 2.57
C GLN A 176 14.77 -22.33 3.54
N HIS A 177 15.26 -22.22 4.78
CA HIS A 177 14.66 -21.33 5.77
C HIS A 177 15.06 -19.88 5.51
N TRP A 178 16.32 -19.62 5.19
CA TRP A 178 16.79 -18.32 4.73
C TRP A 178 15.99 -17.81 3.53
N LEU A 179 15.86 -18.63 2.48
CA LEU A 179 15.11 -18.23 1.27
C LEU A 179 13.65 -17.87 1.59
N ALA A 180 13.02 -18.59 2.52
CA ALA A 180 11.66 -18.31 2.95
C ALA A 180 11.54 -16.96 3.68
N VAL A 181 12.47 -16.67 4.60
CA VAL A 181 12.52 -15.39 5.33
C VAL A 181 12.79 -14.23 4.37
N VAL A 182 13.76 -14.37 3.45
CA VAL A 182 14.05 -13.36 2.42
C VAL A 182 12.84 -13.10 1.55
N ARG A 183 12.16 -14.14 1.05
CA ARG A 183 10.95 -14.01 0.24
C ARG A 183 9.90 -13.19 0.98
N VAL A 184 9.59 -13.56 2.22
CA VAL A 184 8.59 -12.87 3.04
C VAL A 184 8.95 -11.39 3.23
N LEU A 185 10.18 -11.08 3.62
CA LEU A 185 10.63 -9.70 3.81
C LEU A 185 10.49 -8.87 2.53
N ARG A 186 10.81 -9.46 1.37
CA ARG A 186 10.64 -8.81 0.07
C ARG A 186 9.17 -8.58 -0.28
N GLU A 187 8.31 -9.58 -0.07
CA GLU A 187 6.87 -9.46 -0.32
C GLU A 187 6.23 -8.39 0.57
N VAL A 188 6.59 -8.31 1.86
CA VAL A 188 6.08 -7.26 2.76
C VAL A 188 6.50 -5.86 2.30
N ASN A 189 7.77 -5.68 1.92
CA ASN A 189 8.23 -4.40 1.37
C ASN A 189 7.50 -4.05 0.07
N PHE A 190 7.29 -5.03 -0.81
CA PHE A 190 6.58 -4.83 -2.06
C PHE A 190 5.12 -4.43 -1.83
N SER A 191 4.40 -5.13 -0.94
CA SER A 191 3.04 -4.77 -0.54
C SER A 191 2.96 -3.34 0.01
N SER A 192 3.95 -2.93 0.80
CA SER A 192 4.03 -1.57 1.32
C SER A 192 4.18 -0.53 0.22
N ILE A 193 5.05 -0.80 -0.77
CA ILE A 193 5.21 0.06 -1.95
C ILE A 193 3.88 0.24 -2.67
N LEU A 194 3.14 -0.85 -2.92
CA LEU A 194 1.86 -0.82 -3.64
C LEU A 194 0.81 0.03 -2.93
N ILE A 195 0.65 -0.15 -1.63
CA ILE A 195 -0.37 0.57 -0.84
C ILE A 195 -0.03 2.06 -0.76
N ILE A 196 1.25 2.39 -0.56
CA ILE A 196 1.69 3.78 -0.61
C ILE A 196 1.50 4.36 -2.02
N GLN A 197 1.75 3.59 -3.09
CA GLN A 197 1.45 4.03 -4.46
C GLN A 197 -0.05 4.29 -4.68
N SER A 198 -0.94 3.47 -4.12
CA SER A 198 -2.39 3.71 -4.15
C SER A 198 -2.76 4.98 -3.40
N LEU A 199 -2.20 5.22 -2.21
CA LEU A 199 -2.35 6.49 -1.48
C LEU A 199 -1.86 7.69 -2.28
N MET A 200 -0.69 7.59 -2.91
CA MET A 200 -0.17 8.64 -3.78
C MET A 200 -1.11 8.91 -4.96
N SER A 201 -1.67 7.86 -5.55
CA SER A 201 -2.64 7.99 -6.66
C SER A 201 -3.93 8.65 -6.21
N PHE A 202 -4.38 8.41 -4.97
CA PHE A 202 -5.50 9.12 -4.38
C PHE A 202 -5.21 10.61 -4.14
N LEU A 203 -4.03 10.93 -3.62
CA LEU A 203 -3.62 12.31 -3.33
C LEU A 203 -3.45 13.14 -4.61
N ALA A 204 -3.00 12.52 -5.69
CA ALA A 204 -2.85 13.13 -6.99
C ALA A 204 -3.23 12.14 -8.10
N PRO A 205 -4.53 12.05 -8.45
CA PRO A 205 -5.00 11.17 -9.50
C PRO A 205 -4.23 11.39 -10.81
N PRO A 206 -3.78 10.32 -11.48
CA PRO A 206 -3.09 10.46 -12.75
C PRO A 206 -4.05 11.04 -13.79
N THR A 207 -3.57 12.00 -14.59
CA THR A 207 -4.36 12.63 -15.67
C THR A 207 -4.69 11.67 -16.82
N SER A 208 -4.24 10.41 -16.75
CA SER A 208 -4.55 9.34 -17.68
C SER A 208 -4.91 8.07 -16.90
N LYS A 209 -5.81 7.25 -17.46
CA LYS A 209 -6.35 6.06 -16.79
C LYS A 209 -5.22 5.19 -16.19
N PRO A 210 -5.38 4.69 -14.95
CA PRO A 210 -4.35 3.91 -14.30
C PRO A 210 -4.06 2.64 -15.11
N LYS A 211 -2.78 2.41 -15.46
CA LYS A 211 -2.32 1.07 -15.83
C LYS A 211 -2.42 0.24 -14.55
N GLN A 212 -3.22 -0.83 -14.57
CA GLN A 212 -3.28 -1.78 -13.47
C GLN A 212 -1.86 -2.11 -13.00
N ILE A 213 -1.58 -1.81 -11.73
CA ILE A 213 -0.34 -2.24 -11.10
C ILE A 213 -0.47 -3.76 -11.01
N ARG A 214 0.41 -4.48 -11.69
CA ARG A 214 0.36 -5.93 -11.78
C ARG A 214 1.53 -6.48 -10.98
N TRP A 215 1.25 -7.32 -10.00
CA TRP A 215 2.28 -8.12 -9.34
C TRP A 215 3.10 -8.88 -10.39
N PRO A 216 4.44 -8.84 -10.33
CA PRO A 216 5.23 -9.81 -11.04
C PRO A 216 5.00 -11.19 -10.39
N LEU A 217 4.28 -12.03 -11.13
CA LEU A 217 3.93 -13.43 -10.86
C LEU A 217 4.97 -14.19 -10.02
N ILE A 218 4.61 -14.55 -8.79
CA ILE A 218 5.13 -15.77 -8.14
C ILE A 218 4.07 -16.86 -8.34
N THR A 219 4.50 -17.96 -8.96
CA THR A 219 3.65 -19.07 -9.38
C THR A 219 3.13 -19.88 -8.20
N LYS A 220 1.80 -20.02 -8.10
CA LYS A 220 1.10 -21.31 -7.96
C LYS A 220 -0.40 -21.15 -8.19
N LEU A 221 -0.81 -21.69 -9.34
CA LEU A 221 -2.13 -22.19 -9.73
C LEU A 221 -3.18 -22.26 -8.60
N MET A 222 -4.31 -21.55 -8.75
CA MET A 222 -5.66 -22.13 -8.69
C MET A 222 -6.78 -21.12 -9.06
N HIS A 223 -7.62 -21.58 -10.00
CA HIS A 223 -8.99 -21.22 -10.42
C HIS A 223 -9.45 -19.75 -10.49
N LYS A 224 -9.56 -19.31 -11.76
CA LYS A 224 -10.37 -18.20 -12.28
C LYS A 224 -11.82 -18.29 -11.80
N GLY A 225 -12.17 -17.53 -10.77
CA GLY A 225 -13.54 -17.16 -10.45
C GLY A 225 -13.74 -15.69 -10.81
N THR A 226 -14.37 -15.42 -11.95
CA THR A 226 -14.85 -14.07 -12.28
C THR A 226 -16.05 -13.79 -11.38
N ILE A 227 -15.86 -12.97 -10.34
CA ILE A 227 -16.97 -12.38 -9.59
C ILE A 227 -17.28 -11.06 -10.29
N ALA A 228 -18.43 -11.00 -10.95
CA ALA A 228 -19.03 -9.76 -11.39
C ALA A 228 -19.64 -9.09 -10.16
N CYS A 229 -19.08 -7.96 -9.72
CA CYS A 229 -19.76 -7.07 -8.80
C CYS A 229 -20.48 -6.01 -9.62
N ASP A 230 -21.80 -6.13 -9.66
CA ASP A 230 -22.73 -5.06 -10.00
C ASP A 230 -22.95 -4.21 -8.74
N GLY A 231 -22.88 -2.90 -8.87
CA GLY A 231 -23.01 -1.97 -7.75
C GLY A 231 -22.49 -0.58 -8.07
N ASN A 232 -23.33 0.25 -8.70
CA ASN A 232 -23.13 1.70 -8.73
C ASN A 232 -23.18 2.26 -7.29
N GLN A 233 -22.03 2.53 -6.72
CA GLN A 233 -21.83 3.58 -5.71
C GLN A 233 -20.61 4.38 -6.19
N ASP A 234 -20.75 5.70 -6.27
CA ASP A 234 -19.74 6.58 -6.85
C ASP A 234 -18.38 6.42 -6.12
N ASP A 235 -17.48 5.61 -6.70
CA ASP A 235 -16.05 5.46 -6.38
C ASP A 235 -15.27 6.74 -6.77
N GLU A 236 -15.87 7.91 -6.55
CA GLU A 236 -15.27 9.18 -6.89
C GLU A 236 -14.25 9.58 -5.83
N ASN A 237 -13.08 10.00 -6.29
CA ASN A 237 -12.02 10.50 -5.43
C ASN A 237 -12.48 11.80 -4.73
N GLU A 238 -12.54 11.79 -3.40
CA GLU A 238 -13.10 12.89 -2.59
C GLU A 238 -12.35 14.21 -2.82
N ILE A 239 -11.05 14.13 -3.08
CA ILE A 239 -10.22 15.29 -3.42
C ILE A 239 -10.63 15.87 -4.78
N GLU A 240 -10.84 15.02 -5.78
CA GLU A 240 -11.27 15.44 -7.12
C GLU A 240 -12.67 16.06 -7.09
N CYS A 241 -13.58 15.50 -6.29
CA CYS A 241 -14.92 16.05 -6.08
C CYS A 241 -14.86 17.48 -5.49
N VAL A 242 -13.99 17.70 -4.49
CA VAL A 242 -13.74 19.04 -3.93
C VAL A 242 -13.05 19.95 -4.96
N ASP A 243 -12.07 19.46 -5.73
CA ASP A 243 -11.39 20.24 -6.78
C ASP A 243 -12.41 20.77 -7.81
N VAL A 244 -13.36 19.95 -8.25
CA VAL A 244 -14.45 20.35 -9.16
C VAL A 244 -15.37 21.37 -8.50
N THR A 245 -15.85 21.07 -7.29
CA THR A 245 -16.80 21.92 -6.55
C THR A 245 -16.23 23.32 -6.28
N LEU A 246 -14.96 23.41 -5.86
CA LEU A 246 -14.30 24.70 -5.61
C LEU A 246 -14.02 25.47 -6.91
N SER A 247 -13.73 24.78 -8.02
CA SER A 247 -13.60 25.41 -9.34
C SER A 247 -14.90 26.08 -9.78
N ASP A 248 -16.04 25.41 -9.59
CA ASP A 248 -17.34 25.96 -9.93
C ASP A 248 -17.77 27.08 -8.98
N LEU A 249 -17.50 26.94 -7.68
CA LEU A 249 -17.72 28.01 -6.71
C LEU A 249 -16.92 29.26 -7.07
N SER A 250 -15.64 29.12 -7.43
CA SER A 250 -14.76 30.22 -7.85
C SER A 250 -15.31 30.99 -9.06
N LYS A 251 -15.86 30.27 -10.05
CA LYS A 251 -16.50 30.90 -11.23
C LYS A 251 -17.74 31.69 -10.84
N CYS A 252 -18.53 31.19 -9.88
CA CYS A 252 -19.73 31.88 -9.40
C CYS A 252 -19.42 33.13 -8.59
N LEU A 253 -18.43 33.06 -7.69
CA LEU A 253 -17.93 34.22 -6.93
C LEU A 253 -17.50 35.34 -7.88
N SER A 254 -16.81 34.98 -8.97
CA SER A 254 -16.37 35.95 -9.99
C SER A 254 -17.52 36.60 -10.77
N ARG A 255 -18.72 36.00 -10.79
CA ARG A 255 -19.91 36.50 -11.49
C ARG A 255 -20.85 37.30 -10.60
N GLY A 256 -20.50 37.54 -9.33
CA GLY A 256 -21.25 38.42 -8.43
C GLY A 256 -22.50 37.80 -7.80
N GLY A 257 -22.54 36.47 -7.63
CA GLY A 257 -23.64 35.84 -6.91
C GLY A 257 -23.39 34.37 -6.58
N VAL A 258 -23.29 34.06 -5.29
CA VAL A 258 -23.30 32.69 -4.77
C VAL A 258 -24.53 32.48 -3.91
N GLY A 259 -25.39 31.55 -4.33
CA GLY A 259 -26.54 31.14 -3.53
C GLY A 259 -26.10 30.34 -2.29
N ALA A 260 -26.84 30.49 -1.19
CA ALA A 260 -26.59 29.76 0.05
C ALA A 260 -26.50 28.23 -0.14
N GLU A 261 -27.30 27.70 -1.08
CA GLU A 261 -27.28 26.29 -1.48
C GLU A 261 -25.91 25.82 -1.99
N ARG A 262 -25.21 26.61 -2.83
CA ARG A 262 -23.88 26.23 -3.34
C ARG A 262 -22.82 26.25 -2.25
N LEU A 263 -22.90 27.21 -1.33
CA LEU A 263 -22.01 27.25 -0.17
C LEU A 263 -22.24 26.04 0.74
N GLN A 264 -23.51 25.62 0.89
CA GLN A 264 -23.85 24.43 1.65
C GLN A 264 -23.28 23.15 0.99
N ILE A 265 -23.52 22.94 -0.30
CA ILE A 265 -22.97 21.80 -1.06
C ILE A 265 -21.44 21.78 -0.97
N THR A 266 -20.80 22.93 -1.15
CA THR A 266 -19.33 23.03 -1.02
C THR A 266 -18.87 22.65 0.38
N ASN A 267 -19.56 23.14 1.41
CA ASN A 267 -19.21 22.82 2.79
C ASN A 267 -19.42 21.34 3.11
N GLU A 268 -20.47 20.69 2.59
CA GLU A 268 -20.70 19.24 2.72
C GLU A 268 -19.55 18.43 2.09
N GLN A 269 -19.12 18.79 0.88
CA GLN A 269 -17.97 18.14 0.23
C GLN A 269 -16.66 18.33 1.02
N LEU A 270 -16.43 19.54 1.55
CA LEU A 270 -15.28 19.79 2.41
C LEU A 270 -15.35 19.02 3.74
N VAL A 271 -16.54 18.79 4.30
CA VAL A 271 -16.71 17.94 5.50
C VAL A 271 -16.28 16.53 5.20
N ASN A 272 -16.78 15.95 4.11
CA ASN A 272 -16.46 14.59 3.70
C ASN A 272 -14.95 14.44 3.47
N LEU A 273 -14.33 15.38 2.77
CA LEU A 273 -12.90 15.37 2.54
C LEU A 273 -12.09 15.49 3.84
N GLU A 274 -12.48 16.37 4.78
CA GLU A 274 -11.77 16.51 6.06
C GLU A 274 -11.80 15.22 6.88
N VAL A 275 -12.95 14.54 6.93
CA VAL A 275 -13.10 13.25 7.63
C VAL A 275 -12.21 12.20 6.98
N CYS A 276 -12.31 12.06 5.66
CA CYS A 276 -11.51 11.13 4.86
C CYS A 276 -10.00 11.34 5.08
N ILE A 277 -9.52 12.58 4.94
CA ILE A 277 -8.10 12.92 5.10
C ILE A 277 -7.66 12.71 6.55
N GLY A 278 -8.52 13.01 7.53
CA GLY A 278 -8.26 12.72 8.93
C GLY A 278 -8.01 11.23 9.19
N SER A 279 -8.89 10.36 8.69
CA SER A 279 -8.72 8.91 8.83
C SER A 279 -7.44 8.43 8.13
N LEU A 280 -7.19 8.87 6.89
CA LEU A 280 -5.96 8.51 6.17
C LEU A 280 -4.68 9.00 6.88
N GLU A 281 -4.70 10.20 7.49
CA GLU A 281 -3.58 10.72 8.27
C GLU A 281 -3.27 9.81 9.47
N ASP A 282 -4.30 9.39 10.20
CA ASP A 282 -4.16 8.49 11.35
C ASP A 282 -3.67 7.10 10.90
N ASP A 283 -4.18 6.58 9.79
CA ASP A 283 -3.79 5.29 9.24
C ASP A 283 -2.34 5.27 8.78
N VAL A 284 -1.90 6.32 8.07
CA VAL A 284 -0.50 6.45 7.63
C VAL A 284 0.43 6.66 8.83
N GLU A 285 -0.03 7.33 9.89
CA GLU A 285 0.74 7.44 11.14
C GLU A 285 0.94 6.08 11.81
N ARG A 286 -0.08 5.22 11.85
CA ARG A 286 0.07 3.85 12.36
C ARG A 286 1.07 3.06 11.51
N LEU A 287 0.95 3.11 10.19
CA LEU A 287 1.89 2.47 9.28
C LEU A 287 3.34 2.98 9.48
N PHE A 288 3.52 4.29 9.60
CA PHE A 288 4.83 4.91 9.84
C PHE A 288 5.50 4.37 11.12
N ARG A 289 4.73 4.17 12.19
CA ARG A 289 5.22 3.57 13.44
C ARG A 289 5.64 2.12 13.27
N HIS A 290 4.85 1.33 12.53
CA HIS A 290 5.20 -0.07 12.21
C HIS A 290 6.48 -0.18 11.36
N LEU A 291 6.66 0.73 10.40
CA LEU A 291 7.88 0.80 9.59
C LEU A 291 9.12 1.10 10.45
N ILE A 292 9.04 2.07 11.36
CA ILE A 292 10.14 2.39 12.29
C ILE A 292 10.45 1.20 13.19
N LYS A 293 9.41 0.60 13.81
CA LYS A 293 9.57 -0.56 14.69
C LYS A 293 10.24 -1.71 13.96
N THR A 294 9.77 -2.03 12.75
CA THR A 294 10.34 -3.09 11.91
C THR A 294 11.80 -2.81 11.60
N ARG A 295 12.13 -1.59 11.18
CA ARG A 295 13.51 -1.20 10.90
C ARG A 295 14.41 -1.38 12.12
N ALA A 296 13.95 -0.96 13.30
CA ALA A 296 14.69 -1.16 14.55
C ALA A 296 14.93 -2.65 14.84
N SER A 297 13.91 -3.50 14.68
CA SER A 297 14.05 -4.96 14.81
C SER A 297 15.07 -5.52 13.82
N LEU A 298 15.00 -5.12 12.54
CA LEU A 298 15.97 -5.57 11.52
C LEU A 298 17.40 -5.15 11.86
N LEU A 299 17.61 -3.89 12.24
CA LEU A 299 18.93 -3.38 12.64
C LEU A 299 19.49 -4.17 13.82
N ASN A 300 18.68 -4.47 14.83
CA ASN A 300 19.11 -5.24 16.01
C ASN A 300 19.46 -6.69 15.69
N ILE A 301 18.85 -7.28 14.65
CA ILE A 301 19.12 -8.67 14.24
C ILE A 301 20.36 -8.75 13.35
N LEU A 302 20.60 -7.71 12.55
CA LEU A 302 21.64 -7.67 11.51
C LEU A 302 22.94 -7.00 11.98
N SER A 303 22.93 -6.34 13.15
CA SER A 303 24.09 -5.71 13.79
C SER A 303 25.03 -6.70 14.45
#